data_AF-A0A2W0CG08-F1
#
_entry.id   AF-A0A2W0CG08-F1
#
_cell.length_a   1.000
_cell.length_b   1.000
_cell.length_c   1.000
_cell.angle_alpha   90.00
_cell.angle_beta   90.00
_cell.angle_gamma   90.00
#
_symmetry.space_group_name_H-M   'P 1'
#
loop_
_entity.id
_entity.type
_entity.pdbx_description
1 polymer ?
#
loop_
_entity_poly.entity_id
_entity_poly.type
_entity_poly.pdbx_seq_one_letter_code
_entity_poly.pdbx_strand_id
1 'polypeptide(L)'
;MVLAFAQGEDGKTACTLEGLSTDLETFGMLHFDYNDGNYSIDFDTGEITVYDFDNSCFGWYMLDLASTWRNGVGWIQFEPDVSKRRKFMDDYFELVLAGYRSETNLEEPMLDKLPFFIQVNLMENILDRFEYMGNKSYEEMLYLIKCLEEDISYIVFFHEIYSSEEPFEYEKHNI
;
A
#
# COMPACT_ATOMS: atom_id res chain seq x y z
N MET A 1 6.73 -13.00 -0.38
CA MET A 1 5.72 -13.91 -1.00
C MET A 1 5.37 -13.45 -2.41
N VAL A 2 5.48 -12.14 -2.69
CA VAL A 2 5.38 -11.51 -4.03
C VAL A 2 6.06 -12.29 -5.17
N LEU A 3 7.29 -12.76 -4.96
CA LEU A 3 8.03 -13.54 -5.98
C LEU A 3 7.42 -14.91 -6.27
N ALA A 4 6.68 -15.51 -5.33
CA ALA A 4 5.96 -16.76 -5.54
C ALA A 4 4.65 -16.54 -6.32
N PHE A 5 4.02 -15.36 -6.22
CA PHE A 5 2.84 -14.99 -7.02
C PHE A 5 3.17 -14.72 -8.48
N ALA A 6 4.37 -14.24 -8.79
CA ALA A 6 4.86 -14.23 -10.17
C ALA A 6 4.90 -15.64 -10.80
N GLN A 7 4.84 -16.71 -10.01
CA GLN A 7 4.80 -18.11 -10.47
C GLN A 7 3.46 -18.82 -10.23
N GLY A 8 2.41 -18.12 -9.77
CA GLY A 8 1.09 -18.68 -9.43
C GLY A 8 -0.01 -18.35 -10.45
N GLU A 9 -1.06 -19.20 -10.50
CA GLU A 9 -2.13 -19.24 -11.53
C GLU A 9 -3.11 -18.03 -11.58
N ASP A 10 -2.81 -16.90 -10.94
CA ASP A 10 -3.56 -15.64 -11.13
C ASP A 10 -3.01 -14.88 -12.34
N GLY A 11 -3.34 -15.38 -13.53
CA GLY A 11 -2.71 -15.03 -14.82
C GLY A 11 -2.80 -13.56 -15.29
N LYS A 12 -3.42 -12.64 -14.54
CA LYS A 12 -3.38 -11.19 -14.84
C LYS A 12 -2.34 -10.44 -14.01
N THR A 13 -2.30 -10.64 -12.70
CA THR A 13 -1.36 -9.96 -11.80
C THR A 13 0.05 -10.51 -11.97
N ALA A 14 0.18 -11.85 -12.07
CA ALA A 14 1.46 -12.51 -12.32
C ALA A 14 2.09 -12.07 -13.66
N CYS A 15 1.32 -12.09 -14.75
CA CYS A 15 1.80 -11.61 -16.05
C CYS A 15 2.14 -10.10 -16.08
N THR A 16 1.55 -9.29 -15.19
CA THR A 16 1.86 -7.86 -15.10
C THR A 16 3.18 -7.61 -14.37
N LEU A 17 3.51 -8.41 -13.34
CA LEU A 17 4.79 -8.35 -12.64
C LEU A 17 5.97 -8.85 -13.49
N GLU A 18 5.77 -9.92 -14.26
CA GLU A 18 6.81 -10.51 -15.13
C GLU A 18 7.35 -9.53 -16.19
N GLY A 19 6.55 -8.52 -16.58
CA GLY A 19 6.93 -7.50 -17.56
C GLY A 19 7.64 -6.28 -16.97
N LEU A 20 7.81 -6.19 -15.64
CA LEU A 20 8.42 -5.02 -14.99
C LEU A 20 9.94 -5.13 -14.96
N SER A 21 10.60 -3.98 -15.15
CA SER A 21 12.06 -3.92 -15.03
C SER A 21 12.50 -4.28 -13.61
N THR A 22 13.59 -5.03 -13.52
CA THR A 22 14.29 -5.39 -12.27
C THR A 22 15.72 -4.84 -12.26
N ASP A 23 15.93 -3.70 -12.93
CA ASP A 23 17.20 -2.99 -12.89
C ASP A 23 17.41 -2.28 -11.54
N LEU A 24 18.60 -1.69 -11.38
CA LEU A 24 19.04 -1.07 -10.14
C LEU A 24 18.25 0.20 -9.77
N GLU A 25 17.50 0.79 -10.70
CA GLU A 25 16.69 1.98 -10.47
C GLU A 25 15.26 1.61 -10.02
N THR A 26 14.80 0.38 -10.31
CA THR A 26 13.42 -0.04 -10.03
C THR A 26 13.29 -1.16 -9.01
N PHE A 27 14.35 -1.90 -8.72
CA PHE A 27 14.32 -3.10 -7.90
C PHE A 27 15.54 -3.24 -7.00
N GLY A 28 15.31 -3.58 -5.73
CA GLY A 28 16.37 -3.75 -4.76
C GLY A 28 15.85 -4.18 -3.40
N MET A 29 16.66 -3.94 -2.37
CA MET A 29 16.29 -4.23 -0.99
C MET A 29 15.29 -3.20 -0.47
N LEU A 30 14.20 -3.69 0.11
CA LEU A 30 13.11 -2.92 0.71
C LEU A 30 13.08 -3.17 2.21
N HIS A 31 12.57 -2.20 2.96
CA HIS A 31 12.19 -2.44 4.36
C HIS A 31 10.96 -3.35 4.43
N PHE A 32 10.01 -3.18 3.51
CA PHE A 32 8.79 -4.00 3.36
C PHE A 32 7.82 -3.98 4.56
N ASP A 33 8.04 -3.07 5.52
CA ASP A 33 7.11 -2.73 6.60
C ASP A 33 7.36 -1.28 7.10
N TYR A 34 7.66 -0.36 6.18
CA TYR A 34 7.90 1.03 6.58
C TYR A 34 6.59 1.70 6.98
N ASN A 35 6.46 2.16 8.24
CA ASN A 35 5.29 2.85 8.78
C ASN A 35 5.66 3.73 10.00
N ASP A 36 4.71 4.50 10.53
CA ASP A 36 4.92 5.47 11.62
C ASP A 36 5.32 4.85 12.97
N GLY A 37 5.23 3.52 13.09
CA GLY A 37 5.78 2.75 14.21
C GLY A 37 7.27 2.44 14.08
N ASN A 38 7.82 2.46 12.86
CA ASN A 38 9.12 1.87 12.50
C ASN A 38 10.22 2.91 12.21
N TYR A 39 9.98 4.17 12.60
CA TYR A 39 11.02 5.19 12.62
C TYR A 39 10.84 6.15 13.79
N SER A 40 11.93 6.80 14.18
CA SER A 40 11.94 7.93 15.10
C SER A 40 12.54 9.15 14.44
N ILE A 41 12.11 10.34 14.88
CA ILE A 41 12.64 11.62 14.44
C ILE A 41 13.28 12.30 15.64
N ASP A 42 14.55 12.68 15.50
CA ASP A 42 15.17 13.66 16.39
C ASP A 42 14.61 15.04 16.04
N PHE A 43 13.82 15.63 16.93
CA PHE A 43 13.18 16.92 16.67
C PHE A 43 14.14 18.12 16.73
N ASP A 44 15.33 17.96 17.32
CA ASP A 44 16.35 19.01 17.33
C ASP A 44 17.14 19.06 16.01
N THR A 45 17.39 17.90 15.39
CA THR A 45 18.21 17.78 14.17
C THR A 45 17.41 17.50 12.89
N GLY A 46 16.21 16.94 13.03
CA GLY A 46 15.41 16.41 11.92
C GLY A 46 15.87 15.04 11.42
N GLU A 47 16.83 14.39 12.09
CA GLU A 47 17.36 13.09 11.66
C GLU A 47 16.32 11.98 11.87
N ILE A 48 16.13 11.14 10.84
CA ILE A 48 15.23 10.00 10.86
C ILE A 48 16.05 8.74 11.10
N THR A 49 15.70 7.98 12.15
CA THR A 49 16.27 6.66 12.41
C THR A 49 15.22 5.59 12.16
N VAL A 50 15.45 4.74 11.16
CA VAL A 50 14.57 3.63 10.79
C VAL A 50 15.00 2.35 11.51
N TYR A 51 14.05 1.52 11.93
CA TYR A 51 14.27 0.25 12.62
C TYR A 51 13.18 -0.76 12.26
N ASP A 52 13.31 -2.00 12.75
CA ASP A 52 12.41 -3.13 12.47
C ASP A 52 12.51 -3.71 11.05
N PHE A 53 13.73 -4.16 10.69
CA PHE A 53 14.05 -4.67 9.36
C PHE A 53 13.79 -6.19 9.18
N ASP A 54 13.06 -6.85 10.06
CA ASP A 54 12.86 -8.31 10.02
C ASP A 54 12.02 -8.78 8.81
N ASN A 55 11.15 -7.92 8.28
CA ASN A 55 10.39 -8.12 7.05
C ASN A 55 11.14 -7.76 5.76
N SER A 56 12.38 -7.25 5.84
CA SER A 56 13.12 -6.76 4.68
C SER A 56 13.28 -7.82 3.58
N CYS A 57 13.03 -7.43 2.33
CA CYS A 57 13.12 -8.34 1.21
C CYS A 57 13.56 -7.64 -0.08
N PHE A 58 13.80 -8.41 -1.13
CA PHE A 58 14.04 -7.85 -2.47
C PHE A 58 12.72 -7.69 -3.21
N GLY A 59 12.48 -6.51 -3.76
CA GLY A 59 11.26 -6.17 -4.48
C GLY A 59 11.40 -4.89 -5.30
N TRP A 60 10.32 -4.54 -6.02
CA TRP A 60 10.25 -3.25 -6.71
C TRP A 60 10.09 -2.12 -5.69
N TYR A 61 10.86 -1.04 -5.83
CA TYR A 61 10.79 0.09 -4.90
C TYR A 61 9.41 0.73 -4.80
N MET A 62 8.57 0.56 -5.83
CA MET A 62 7.18 1.01 -5.81
C MET A 62 6.31 0.31 -4.75
N LEU A 63 6.74 -0.85 -4.22
CA LEU A 63 6.07 -1.49 -3.08
C LEU A 63 6.21 -0.68 -1.79
N ASP A 64 7.37 -0.04 -1.54
CA ASP A 64 7.55 0.86 -0.40
C ASP A 64 6.71 2.13 -0.55
N LEU A 65 6.61 2.68 -1.76
CA LEU A 65 5.74 3.83 -2.06
C LEU A 65 4.26 3.48 -1.93
N ALA A 66 3.84 2.30 -2.37
CA ALA A 66 2.48 1.81 -2.19
C ALA A 66 2.12 1.61 -0.71
N SER A 67 3.05 1.05 0.08
CA SER A 67 2.90 0.92 1.53
C SER A 67 2.79 2.30 2.19
N THR A 68 3.66 3.23 1.83
CA THR A 68 3.65 4.61 2.34
C THR A 68 2.35 5.32 1.99
N TRP A 69 1.85 5.19 0.75
CA TRP A 69 0.54 5.70 0.36
C TRP A 69 -0.57 5.12 1.25
N ARG A 70 -0.55 3.81 1.51
CA ARG A 70 -1.54 3.14 2.37
C ARG A 70 -1.47 3.65 3.82
N ASN A 71 -0.29 3.92 4.36
CA ASN A 71 -0.14 4.49 5.71
C ASN A 71 -0.84 5.85 5.83
N GLY A 72 -0.78 6.68 4.78
CA GLY A 72 -1.51 7.95 4.68
C GLY A 72 -3.01 7.81 4.95
N VAL A 73 -3.61 6.69 4.57
CA VAL A 73 -5.04 6.42 4.79
C VAL A 73 -5.40 6.43 6.28
N GLY A 74 -4.53 5.89 7.14
CA GLY A 74 -4.75 5.84 8.58
C GLY A 74 -4.96 7.21 9.23
N TRP A 75 -4.38 8.25 8.65
CA TRP A 75 -4.44 9.64 9.13
C TRP A 75 -5.75 10.36 8.80
N ILE A 76 -6.53 9.85 7.82
CA ILE A 76 -7.70 10.56 7.28
C ILE A 76 -8.92 9.65 7.07
N GLN A 77 -8.85 8.39 7.51
CA GLN A 77 -9.90 7.38 7.34
C GLN A 77 -11.28 7.81 7.91
N PHE A 78 -11.30 8.56 9.01
CA PHE A 78 -12.54 8.98 9.66
C PHE A 78 -13.16 10.28 9.07
N GLU A 79 -12.58 10.87 8.03
CA GLU A 79 -13.16 12.05 7.39
C GLU A 79 -14.31 11.65 6.44
N PRO A 80 -15.55 12.11 6.69
CA PRO A 80 -16.70 11.72 5.87
C PRO A 80 -16.68 12.32 4.45
N ASP A 81 -16.04 13.48 4.25
CA ASP A 81 -15.98 14.12 2.94
C ASP A 81 -14.89 13.51 2.05
N VAL A 82 -15.31 12.76 1.02
CA VAL A 82 -14.41 12.16 0.02
C VAL A 82 -13.49 13.17 -0.66
N SER A 83 -13.94 14.42 -0.85
CA SER A 83 -13.13 15.46 -1.48
C SER A 83 -12.01 15.93 -0.55
N LYS A 84 -12.28 15.99 0.76
CA LYS A 84 -11.24 16.29 1.75
C LYS A 84 -10.25 15.14 1.91
N ARG A 85 -10.73 13.89 1.90
CA ARG A 85 -9.85 12.70 1.91
C ARG A 85 -8.93 12.69 0.70
N ARG A 86 -9.46 12.95 -0.50
CA ARG A 86 -8.67 13.06 -1.72
C ARG A 86 -7.63 14.17 -1.61
N LYS A 87 -8.05 15.37 -1.23
CA LYS A 87 -7.13 16.50 -1.06
C LYS A 87 -6.00 16.19 -0.08
N PHE A 88 -6.32 15.59 1.06
CA PHE A 88 -5.31 15.19 2.04
C PHE A 88 -4.31 14.20 1.44
N MET A 89 -4.80 13.15 0.76
CA MET A 89 -3.93 12.12 0.17
C MET A 89 -3.06 12.68 -0.96
N ASP A 90 -3.59 13.61 -1.77
CA ASP A 90 -2.83 14.30 -2.81
C ASP A 90 -1.71 15.15 -2.18
N ASP A 91 -2.04 16.00 -1.19
CA ASP A 91 -1.08 16.87 -0.51
C ASP A 91 0.00 16.04 0.25
N TYR A 92 -0.42 14.96 0.93
CA TYR A 92 0.47 14.05 1.65
C TYR A 92 1.44 13.34 0.70
N PHE A 93 0.92 12.77 -0.38
CA PHE A 93 1.73 11.96 -1.26
C PHE A 93 2.62 12.81 -2.18
N GLU A 94 2.24 14.05 -2.51
CA GLU A 94 3.15 15.02 -3.14
C GLU A 94 4.40 15.25 -2.29
N LEU A 95 4.27 15.39 -0.97
CA LEU A 95 5.41 15.56 -0.06
C LEU A 95 6.30 14.31 -0.02
N VAL A 96 5.69 13.13 0.05
CA VAL A 96 6.40 11.84 -0.01
C VAL A 96 7.19 11.73 -1.31
N LEU A 97 6.55 11.99 -2.46
CA LEU A 97 7.19 11.90 -3.77
C LEU A 97 8.30 12.94 -3.96
N ALA A 98 8.12 14.16 -3.43
CA ALA A 98 9.16 15.19 -3.48
C ALA A 98 10.42 14.76 -2.71
N GLY A 99 10.24 14.18 -1.51
CA GLY A 99 11.34 13.61 -0.73
C GLY A 99 11.98 12.42 -1.44
N TYR A 100 11.18 11.48 -1.91
CA TYR A 100 11.68 10.28 -2.61
C TYR A 100 12.49 10.62 -3.87
N ARG A 101 11.99 11.56 -4.68
CA ARG A 101 12.66 12.02 -5.92
C ARG A 101 13.96 12.81 -5.67
N SER A 102 14.20 13.26 -4.44
CA SER A 102 15.45 13.94 -4.11
C SER A 102 16.65 12.98 -4.03
N GLU A 103 16.39 11.69 -3.77
CA GLU A 103 17.43 10.66 -3.59
C GLU A 103 17.35 9.54 -4.64
N THR A 104 16.19 9.30 -5.24
CA THR A 104 15.95 8.18 -6.18
C THR A 104 15.32 8.67 -7.48
N ASN A 105 15.82 8.19 -8.63
CA ASN A 105 15.20 8.47 -9.92
C ASN A 105 13.91 7.66 -10.08
N LEU A 106 12.76 8.34 -10.04
CA LEU A 106 11.45 7.73 -10.25
C LEU A 106 10.80 8.27 -11.53
N GLU A 107 10.80 7.46 -12.58
CA GLU A 107 10.17 7.83 -13.85
C GLU A 107 8.63 7.78 -13.76
N GLU A 108 7.96 8.73 -14.44
CA GLU A 108 6.50 8.81 -14.48
C GLU A 108 5.80 7.50 -14.92
N PRO A 109 6.28 6.76 -15.96
CA PRO A 109 5.66 5.50 -16.34
C PRO A 109 5.69 4.43 -15.24
N MET A 110 6.61 4.53 -14.27
CA MET A 110 6.64 3.66 -13.10
C MET A 110 5.69 4.15 -12.01
N LEU A 111 5.60 5.47 -11.81
CA LEU A 111 4.62 6.08 -10.89
C LEU A 111 3.17 5.84 -11.34
N ASP A 112 2.89 5.82 -12.65
CA ASP A 112 1.58 5.46 -13.21
C ASP A 112 1.11 4.05 -12.80
N LYS A 113 2.03 3.18 -12.34
CA LYS A 113 1.73 1.84 -11.83
C LYS A 113 1.43 1.81 -10.33
N LEU A 114 1.43 2.94 -9.63
CA LEU A 114 1.14 3.00 -8.19
C LEU A 114 -0.18 2.29 -7.82
N PRO A 115 -1.32 2.47 -8.53
CA PRO A 115 -2.55 1.76 -8.19
C PRO A 115 -2.39 0.23 -8.23
N PHE A 116 -1.62 -0.28 -9.19
CA PHE A 116 -1.30 -1.70 -9.30
C PHE A 116 -0.43 -2.16 -8.13
N PHE A 117 0.59 -1.39 -7.74
CA PHE A 117 1.41 -1.75 -6.58
C PHE A 117 0.66 -1.65 -5.24
N ILE A 118 -0.35 -0.78 -5.13
CA ILE A 118 -1.27 -0.76 -3.98
C ILE A 118 -2.09 -2.06 -3.93
N GLN A 119 -2.54 -2.59 -5.06
CA GLN A 119 -3.21 -3.90 -5.11
C GLN A 119 -2.27 -5.04 -4.74
N VAL A 120 -1.02 -5.04 -5.21
CA VAL A 120 -0.02 -6.06 -4.84
C VAL A 120 0.28 -5.98 -3.33
N ASN A 121 0.47 -4.78 -2.79
CA ASN A 121 0.64 -4.56 -1.35
C ASN A 121 -0.57 -5.07 -0.56
N LEU A 122 -1.79 -4.86 -1.06
CA LEU A 122 -3.02 -5.37 -0.45
C LEU A 122 -3.05 -6.91 -0.42
N MET A 123 -2.66 -7.57 -1.51
CA MET A 123 -2.58 -9.03 -1.57
C MET A 123 -1.59 -9.58 -0.54
N GLU A 124 -0.39 -8.99 -0.43
CA GLU A 124 0.61 -9.40 0.57
C GLU A 124 0.08 -9.22 2.00
N ASN A 125 -0.61 -8.11 2.29
CA ASN A 125 -1.23 -7.89 3.60
C ASN A 125 -2.27 -8.96 3.93
N ILE A 126 -3.11 -9.36 2.96
CA ILE A 126 -4.09 -10.43 3.16
C ILE A 126 -3.41 -11.77 3.46
N LEU A 127 -2.33 -12.08 2.76
CA LEU A 127 -1.60 -13.35 2.90
C LEU A 127 -0.85 -13.43 4.23
N ASP A 128 -0.13 -12.38 4.59
CA ASP A 128 0.50 -12.25 5.91
C ASP A 128 -0.54 -12.47 7.01
N ARG A 129 -1.72 -11.86 6.85
CA ARG A 129 -2.83 -12.05 7.78
C ARG A 129 -3.31 -13.51 7.85
N PHE A 130 -3.34 -14.25 6.73
CA PHE A 130 -3.66 -15.68 6.75
C PHE A 130 -2.60 -16.51 7.48
N GLU A 131 -1.33 -16.15 7.40
CA GLU A 131 -0.23 -16.87 8.06
C GLU A 131 -0.22 -16.63 9.58
N TYR A 132 -0.60 -15.44 10.04
CA TYR A 132 -0.56 -15.05 11.46
C TYR A 132 -1.91 -15.10 12.21
N MET A 133 -3.05 -15.28 11.53
CA MET A 133 -4.36 -15.30 12.19
C MET A 133 -4.83 -16.70 12.62
N GLY A 134 -4.82 -16.92 13.94
CA GLY A 134 -5.96 -17.57 14.59
C GLY A 134 -7.19 -16.64 14.65
N ASN A 135 -8.33 -17.12 15.19
CA ASN A 135 -9.67 -16.48 15.28
C ASN A 135 -9.74 -14.95 15.64
N LYS A 136 -9.27 -14.04 14.79
CA LYS A 136 -9.54 -12.60 14.86
C LYS A 136 -10.37 -12.15 13.64
N SER A 137 -10.99 -10.97 13.78
CA SER A 137 -12.04 -10.45 12.88
C SER A 137 -11.71 -10.63 11.40
N TYR A 138 -12.59 -11.34 10.70
CA TYR A 138 -12.54 -11.59 9.26
C TYR A 138 -13.05 -10.41 8.43
N GLU A 139 -13.63 -9.38 9.05
CA GLU A 139 -14.37 -8.33 8.34
C GLU A 139 -13.46 -7.42 7.53
N GLU A 140 -12.37 -6.94 8.11
CA GLU A 140 -11.35 -6.16 7.39
C GLU A 140 -10.77 -6.99 6.23
N MET A 141 -10.43 -8.26 6.49
CA MET A 141 -9.91 -9.14 5.43
C MET A 141 -10.93 -9.33 4.29
N LEU A 142 -12.20 -9.56 4.60
CA LEU A 142 -13.28 -9.72 3.61
C LEU A 142 -13.46 -8.44 2.78
N TYR A 143 -13.35 -7.27 3.43
CA TYR A 143 -13.36 -5.99 2.74
C TYR A 143 -12.21 -5.86 1.75
N LEU A 144 -10.99 -6.19 2.16
CA LEU A 144 -9.81 -6.13 1.31
C LEU A 144 -9.92 -7.13 0.12
N ILE A 145 -10.42 -8.35 0.37
CA ILE A 145 -10.71 -9.33 -0.70
C ILE A 145 -11.74 -8.76 -1.68
N LYS A 146 -12.78 -8.10 -1.19
CA LYS A 146 -13.81 -7.46 -2.05
C LYS A 146 -13.23 -6.34 -2.90
N CYS A 147 -12.33 -5.52 -2.35
CA CYS A 147 -11.63 -4.50 -3.12
C CYS A 147 -10.82 -5.11 -4.28
N LEU A 148 -10.19 -6.27 -4.06
CA LEU A 148 -9.46 -7.00 -5.10
C LEU A 148 -10.41 -7.62 -6.14
N GLU A 149 -11.52 -8.23 -5.72
CA GLU A 149 -12.48 -8.86 -6.63
C GLU A 149 -13.14 -7.86 -7.58
N GLU A 150 -13.48 -6.67 -7.09
CA GLU A 150 -14.15 -5.61 -7.87
C GLU A 150 -13.18 -4.73 -8.68
N ASP A 151 -11.86 -4.99 -8.59
CA ASP A 151 -10.79 -4.23 -9.26
C ASP A 151 -10.87 -2.70 -9.04
N ILE A 152 -11.29 -2.29 -7.84
CA ILE A 152 -11.44 -0.88 -7.49
C ILE A 152 -10.11 -0.36 -6.93
N SER A 153 -9.55 0.65 -7.60
CA SER A 153 -8.29 1.27 -7.18
C SER A 153 -8.35 1.90 -5.79
N TYR A 154 -7.17 2.07 -5.17
CA TYR A 154 -7.02 2.78 -3.90
C TYR A 154 -7.88 2.23 -2.75
N ILE A 155 -7.99 0.90 -2.67
CA ILE A 155 -8.72 0.18 -1.60
C ILE A 155 -10.14 0.71 -1.37
N VAL A 156 -10.81 1.09 -2.47
CA VAL A 156 -12.13 1.74 -2.50
C VAL A 156 -12.23 3.04 -1.68
N PHE A 157 -11.10 3.59 -1.21
CA PHE A 157 -11.06 4.69 -0.27
C PHE A 157 -11.87 5.88 -0.79
N PHE A 158 -11.72 6.24 -2.06
CA PHE A 158 -12.46 7.35 -2.64
C PHE A 158 -13.81 6.96 -3.30
N HIS A 159 -14.30 5.74 -3.07
CA HIS A 159 -15.55 5.23 -3.62
C HIS A 159 -16.72 5.48 -2.67
N GLU A 160 -17.94 5.53 -3.20
CA GLU A 160 -19.17 5.74 -2.44
C GLU A 160 -19.51 4.62 -1.44
N ILE A 161 -18.88 3.46 -1.59
CA ILE A 161 -19.06 2.30 -0.71
C ILE A 161 -18.19 2.36 0.55
N TYR A 162 -17.27 3.33 0.63
CA TYR A 162 -16.43 3.52 1.79
C TYR A 162 -17.23 4.19 2.93
N SER A 163 -17.26 3.56 4.10
CA SER A 163 -17.80 4.15 5.33
C SER A 163 -16.67 4.78 6.15
N SER A 164 -16.79 6.07 6.48
CA SER A 164 -15.90 6.74 7.43
C SER A 164 -16.30 6.50 8.90
N GLU A 165 -17.53 6.03 9.14
CA GLU A 165 -18.02 5.68 10.49
C GLU A 165 -17.49 4.30 10.90
N GLU A 166 -17.43 3.37 9.94
CA GLU A 166 -16.93 2.00 10.11
C GLU A 166 -15.90 1.70 8.99
N PRO A 167 -14.69 2.31 9.05
CA PRO A 167 -13.66 2.08 8.04
C PRO A 167 -13.30 0.62 7.87
N PHE A 168 -13.26 0.17 6.61
CA PHE A 168 -12.85 -1.18 6.22
C PHE A 168 -13.75 -2.30 6.79
N GLU A 169 -14.93 -1.97 7.29
CA GLU A 169 -15.94 -2.97 7.65
C GLU A 169 -16.80 -3.31 6.43
N TYR A 170 -17.01 -4.61 6.20
CA TYR A 170 -17.93 -5.10 5.18
C TYR A 170 -19.30 -5.33 5.82
N GLU A 171 -20.06 -4.27 6.07
CA GLU A 171 -21.48 -4.44 6.31
C GLU A 171 -22.19 -4.72 4.98
N LYS A 172 -22.99 -5.80 4.91
CA LYS A 172 -23.99 -5.97 3.86
C LYS A 172 -25.04 -4.87 4.00
N HIS A 173 -24.73 -3.66 3.55
CA HIS A 173 -25.74 -2.67 3.24
C HIS A 173 -26.52 -3.25 2.06
N ASN A 174 -27.65 -3.88 2.37
CA ASN A 174 -28.56 -4.44 1.37
C ASN A 174 -28.94 -3.33 0.39
N ILE A 175 -28.38 -3.38 -0.82
CA ILE A 175 -28.91 -2.67 -1.99
C ILE A 175 -29.96 -3.57 -2.65
#